data_AF-A0A1I4EZJ3-F1
#
_entry.id   AF-A0A1I4EZJ3-F1
#
_cell.length_a   1.000
_cell.length_b   1.000
_cell.length_c   1.000
_cell.angle_alpha   90.00
_cell.angle_beta   90.00
_cell.angle_gamma   90.00
#
_symmetry.space_group_name_H-M   'P 1'
#
loop_
_entity.id
_entity.type
_entity.pdbx_description
1 polymer ?
#
loop_
_entity_poly.entity_id
_entity_poly.type
_entity_poly.pdbx_seq_one_letter_code
_entity_poly.pdbx_strand_id
1 'polypeptide(L)'
;MNPESPNQPWLTNIAELKQAYRSTHHILIKAKEAAHPPEEQQLIAEMIADVNYAIEWMHTGKCPGNRRGIERRAAYQREKLVDPFQMQIYMQQYSPVTDKPAAVTELQRIQIEQALAGLSTRERECYELHHGMSYSLSEIAELLGVKKGTVQGYVQTASKKVVQAKQGEHKEHQS
;
A
#
# COMPACT_ATOMS: atom_id res chain seq x y z
N MET A 1 -17.14 19.33 -52.13
CA MET A 1 -16.58 20.59 -51.59
C MET A 1 -17.48 21.02 -50.45
N ASN A 2 -17.10 20.67 -49.22
CA ASN A 2 -17.72 21.21 -48.00
C ASN A 2 -16.55 21.70 -47.15
N PRO A 3 -16.53 22.99 -46.76
CA PRO A 3 -15.32 23.63 -46.27
C PRO A 3 -15.06 23.24 -44.82
N GLU A 4 -13.79 22.99 -44.52
CA GLU A 4 -13.14 23.11 -43.22
C GLU A 4 -13.91 22.55 -42.01
N SER A 5 -13.60 21.30 -41.63
CA SER A 5 -13.81 20.87 -40.25
C SER A 5 -12.70 21.48 -39.39
N PRO A 6 -12.98 22.49 -38.54
CA PRO A 6 -11.96 23.06 -37.69
C PRO A 6 -11.67 22.04 -36.59
N ASN A 7 -10.43 21.56 -36.58
CA ASN A 7 -9.69 20.96 -35.48
C ASN A 7 -10.47 20.96 -34.14
N GLN A 8 -11.22 19.89 -33.83
CA GLN A 8 -12.02 19.86 -32.61
C GLN A 8 -11.08 19.74 -31.40
N PRO A 9 -10.97 20.78 -30.55
CA PRO A 9 -10.27 20.65 -29.30
C PRO A 9 -11.17 19.75 -28.45
N TRP A 10 -10.69 18.52 -28.24
CA TRP A 10 -11.28 17.50 -27.37
C TRP A 10 -12.16 18.11 -26.26
N LEU A 11 -13.43 17.71 -26.26
CA LEU A 11 -14.53 18.09 -25.36
C LEU A 11 -14.09 18.88 -24.12
N THR A 12 -14.27 20.20 -24.17
CA THR A 12 -13.77 21.10 -23.12
C THR A 12 -14.69 21.17 -21.91
N ASN A 13 -15.95 20.72 -22.04
CA ASN A 13 -16.97 20.83 -21.01
C ASN A 13 -17.73 19.50 -20.81
N ILE A 14 -18.01 19.17 -19.54
CA ILE A 14 -18.80 18.00 -19.14
C ILE A 14 -20.22 18.01 -19.74
N ALA A 15 -20.78 19.18 -20.01
CA ALA A 15 -22.08 19.31 -20.67
C ALA A 15 -22.05 18.80 -22.12
N GLU A 16 -21.00 19.13 -22.87
CA GLU A 16 -20.79 18.67 -24.24
C GLU A 16 -20.55 17.16 -24.29
N LEU A 17 -19.73 16.66 -23.35
CA LEU A 17 -19.50 15.21 -23.18
C LEU A 17 -20.80 14.46 -22.90
N LYS A 18 -21.64 14.97 -21.99
CA LYS A 18 -22.95 14.38 -21.69
C LYS A 18 -23.89 14.40 -22.89
N GLN A 19 -23.85 15.46 -23.71
CA GLN A 19 -24.65 15.55 -24.93
C GLN A 19 -24.18 14.56 -25.99
N ALA A 20 -22.86 14.39 -26.17
CA ALA A 20 -22.28 13.39 -27.05
C ALA A 20 -22.71 11.97 -26.64
N TYR A 21 -22.59 11.61 -25.36
CA TYR A 21 -23.00 10.30 -24.85
C TYR A 21 -24.51 10.04 -24.97
N ARG A 22 -25.35 11.08 -24.88
CA ARG A 22 -26.80 10.94 -25.15
C ARG A 22 -27.09 10.69 -26.62
N SER A 23 -26.33 11.33 -27.52
CA SER A 23 -26.49 11.11 -28.96
C SER A 23 -26.06 9.70 -29.37
N THR A 24 -24.96 9.19 -28.81
CA THR A 24 -24.50 7.82 -29.05
C THR A 24 -25.48 6.80 -28.49
N HIS A 25 -26.02 7.02 -27.29
CA HIS A 25 -27.09 6.19 -26.72
C HIS A 25 -28.30 6.07 -27.65
N HIS A 26 -28.76 7.20 -28.20
CA HIS A 26 -29.88 7.22 -29.15
C HIS A 26 -29.59 6.47 -30.45
N ILE A 27 -28.36 6.58 -30.96
CA ILE A 27 -27.89 5.84 -32.15
C ILE A 27 -27.88 4.34 -31.86
N LEU A 28 -27.36 3.92 -30.71
CA LEU A 28 -27.30 2.52 -30.30
C LEU A 28 -28.68 1.89 -30.13
N ILE A 29 -29.66 2.64 -29.59
CA ILE A 29 -31.06 2.16 -29.52
C ILE A 29 -31.59 1.85 -30.92
N LYS A 30 -31.42 2.78 -31.87
CA LYS A 30 -31.85 2.56 -33.26
C LYS A 30 -31.12 1.41 -33.93
N ALA A 31 -29.82 1.27 -33.66
CA ALA A 31 -29.02 0.16 -34.18
C ALA A 31 -29.50 -1.19 -33.62
N LYS A 32 -29.89 -1.23 -32.34
CA LYS A 32 -30.45 -2.44 -31.72
C LYS A 32 -31.78 -2.86 -32.35
N GLU A 33 -32.64 -1.91 -32.68
CA GLU A 33 -33.93 -2.15 -33.35
C GLU A 33 -33.74 -2.66 -34.79
N ALA A 34 -32.68 -2.21 -35.48
CA ALA A 34 -32.34 -2.63 -36.83
C ALA A 34 -31.55 -3.96 -36.89
N ALA A 35 -30.96 -4.40 -35.79
CA ALA A 35 -30.20 -5.65 -35.71
C ALA A 35 -31.15 -6.87 -35.69
N HIS A 36 -30.89 -7.85 -36.56
CA HIS A 36 -31.67 -9.07 -36.68
C HIS A 36 -31.07 -10.31 -35.97
N PRO A 37 -29.74 -10.53 -35.95
CA PRO A 37 -29.18 -11.64 -35.21
C PRO A 37 -29.18 -11.38 -33.69
N PRO A 38 -29.49 -12.39 -32.87
CA PRO A 38 -29.58 -12.23 -31.41
C PRO A 38 -28.24 -11.86 -30.76
N GLU A 39 -27.11 -12.30 -31.33
CA GLU A 39 -25.77 -11.97 -30.84
C GLU A 39 -25.44 -10.48 -31.00
N GLU A 40 -25.83 -9.90 -32.15
CA GLU A 40 -25.63 -8.47 -32.41
C GLU A 40 -26.53 -7.61 -31.51
N GLN A 41 -27.78 -8.04 -31.27
CA GLN A 41 -28.66 -7.38 -30.32
C GLN A 41 -28.12 -7.41 -28.88
N GLN A 42 -27.47 -8.51 -28.48
CA GLN A 42 -26.85 -8.62 -27.16
C GLN A 42 -25.62 -7.71 -27.05
N LEU A 43 -24.74 -7.70 -28.05
CA LEU A 43 -23.58 -6.82 -28.09
C LEU A 43 -23.98 -5.34 -28.01
N ILE A 44 -24.99 -4.93 -28.78
CA ILE A 44 -25.50 -3.55 -28.75
C ILE A 44 -26.16 -3.24 -27.39
N ALA A 45 -26.81 -4.23 -26.75
CA ALA A 45 -27.36 -4.04 -25.41
C ALA A 45 -26.27 -3.80 -24.35
N GLU A 46 -25.13 -4.49 -24.44
CA GLU A 46 -23.96 -4.26 -23.58
C GLU A 46 -23.37 -2.87 -23.82
N MET A 47 -23.23 -2.45 -25.08
CA MET A 47 -22.79 -1.09 -25.42
C MET A 47 -23.72 0.00 -24.85
N ILE A 48 -25.03 -0.23 -24.87
CA ILE A 48 -26.01 0.68 -24.26
C ILE A 48 -25.82 0.74 -22.74
N ALA A 49 -25.55 -0.39 -22.09
CA ALA A 49 -25.32 -0.45 -20.65
C ALA A 49 -24.06 0.34 -20.25
N ASP A 50 -22.97 0.22 -21.02
CA ASP A 50 -21.73 0.97 -20.79
C ASP A 50 -21.91 2.48 -20.94
N VAL A 51 -22.64 2.91 -21.98
CA VAL A 51 -22.95 4.34 -22.20
C VAL A 51 -23.82 4.88 -21.07
N ASN A 52 -24.82 4.13 -20.61
CA ASN A 52 -25.64 4.51 -19.46
C ASN A 52 -24.80 4.61 -18.17
N TYR A 53 -23.90 3.67 -17.93
CA TYR A 53 -23.00 3.67 -16.78
C TYR A 53 -22.13 4.93 -16.74
N ALA A 54 -21.56 5.33 -17.90
CA ALA A 54 -20.79 6.55 -18.01
C ALA A 54 -21.65 7.81 -17.77
N ILE A 55 -22.89 7.86 -18.29
CA ILE A 55 -23.83 8.96 -18.06
C ILE A 55 -24.17 9.10 -16.57
N GLU A 56 -24.39 7.99 -15.86
CA GLU A 56 -24.70 8.00 -14.43
C GLU A 56 -23.51 8.53 -13.60
N TRP A 57 -22.28 8.17 -13.95
CA TRP A 57 -21.08 8.73 -13.35
C TRP A 57 -20.99 10.25 -13.52
N MET A 58 -21.22 10.75 -14.75
CA MET A 58 -21.19 12.19 -15.04
C MET A 58 -22.33 12.94 -14.35
N HIS A 59 -23.46 12.29 -14.09
CA HIS A 59 -24.62 12.89 -13.42
C HIS A 59 -24.48 12.92 -11.89
N THR A 60 -24.00 11.84 -11.30
CA THR A 60 -24.01 11.64 -9.84
C THR A 60 -22.66 11.88 -9.19
N GLY A 61 -21.57 11.83 -9.97
CA GLY A 61 -20.20 11.85 -9.47
C GLY A 61 -19.83 10.64 -8.60
N LYS A 62 -20.66 9.59 -8.60
CA LYS A 62 -20.52 8.40 -7.75
C LYS A 62 -20.63 7.14 -8.59
N CYS A 63 -19.99 6.07 -8.13
CA CYS A 63 -20.04 4.77 -8.79
C CYS A 63 -21.49 4.25 -8.87
N PRO A 64 -22.05 4.10 -10.08
CA PRO A 64 -23.41 3.59 -10.25
C PRO A 64 -23.52 2.13 -9.80
N GLY A 65 -24.69 1.77 -9.26
CA GLY A 65 -24.95 0.44 -8.68
C GLY A 65 -24.43 0.22 -7.26
N ASN A 66 -23.53 1.07 -6.74
CA ASN A 66 -23.01 0.90 -5.39
C ASN A 66 -23.89 1.64 -4.35
N ARG A 67 -24.78 0.89 -3.69
CA ARG A 67 -25.77 1.43 -2.71
C ARG A 67 -25.13 1.97 -1.41
N ARG A 68 -23.84 1.76 -1.19
CA ARG A 68 -23.08 2.19 0.00
C ARG A 68 -21.75 2.83 -0.44
N GLY A 69 -21.55 4.12 -0.17
CA GLY A 69 -20.34 4.83 -0.59
C GLY A 69 -19.07 4.41 0.17
N ILE A 70 -17.92 4.88 -0.32
CA ILE A 70 -16.58 4.57 0.22
C ILE A 70 -16.44 5.04 1.67
N GLU A 71 -17.19 6.06 2.07
CA GLU A 71 -17.21 6.63 3.42
C GLU A 71 -17.54 5.58 4.49
N ARG A 72 -18.41 4.60 4.18
CA ARG A 72 -18.69 3.51 5.13
C ARG A 72 -17.50 2.59 5.35
N ARG A 73 -16.62 2.41 4.36
CA ARG A 73 -15.43 1.58 4.55
C ARG A 73 -14.43 2.28 5.47
N ALA A 74 -14.25 3.60 5.34
CA ALA A 74 -13.34 4.34 6.21
C ALA A 74 -13.76 4.28 7.69
N ALA A 75 -15.03 4.57 7.98
CA ALA A 75 -15.53 4.62 9.35
C ALA A 75 -15.51 3.26 10.07
N TYR A 76 -15.87 2.15 9.39
CA TYR A 76 -15.95 0.84 10.04
C TYR A 76 -14.68 -0.01 9.93
N GLN A 77 -13.81 0.22 8.94
CA GLN A 77 -12.61 -0.61 8.73
C GLN A 77 -11.33 0.03 9.24
N ARG A 78 -11.25 1.36 9.38
CA ARG A 78 -10.02 2.05 9.82
C ARG A 78 -10.10 2.66 11.22
N GLU A 79 -11.29 3.04 11.66
CA GLU A 79 -11.46 3.68 12.97
C GLU A 79 -11.97 2.65 13.98
N LYS A 80 -11.08 2.20 14.87
CA LYS A 80 -11.50 1.57 16.12
C LYS A 80 -11.66 2.67 17.15
N LEU A 81 -12.86 2.79 17.71
CA LEU A 81 -13.10 3.72 18.81
C LEU A 81 -12.40 3.16 20.05
N VAL A 82 -11.27 3.77 20.41
CA VAL A 82 -10.45 3.41 21.56
C VAL A 82 -10.40 4.60 22.50
N ASP A 83 -10.59 4.37 23.79
CA ASP A 83 -10.37 5.38 24.83
C ASP A 83 -8.89 5.81 24.78
N PRO A 84 -8.59 7.12 24.57
CA PRO A 84 -7.22 7.63 24.56
C PRO A 84 -6.41 7.21 25.80
N PHE A 85 -7.06 7.07 26.96
CA PHE A 85 -6.40 6.68 28.20
C PHE A 85 -5.97 5.20 28.19
N GLN A 86 -6.83 4.32 27.66
CA GLN A 86 -6.50 2.91 27.46
C GLN A 86 -5.37 2.72 26.44
N MET A 87 -5.37 3.53 25.37
CA MET A 87 -4.28 3.54 24.40
C MET A 87 -2.96 3.98 25.04
N GLN A 88 -2.98 5.01 25.87
CA GLN A 88 -1.80 5.48 26.60
C GLN A 88 -1.26 4.42 27.57
N ILE A 89 -2.12 3.76 28.34
CA ILE A 89 -1.73 2.66 29.25
C ILE A 89 -1.12 1.50 28.45
N TYR A 90 -1.76 1.08 27.35
CA TYR A 90 -1.22 0.03 26.48
C TYR A 90 0.15 0.43 25.95
N MET A 91 0.31 1.65 25.42
CA MET A 91 1.61 2.13 24.94
C MET A 91 2.67 2.13 26.04
N GLN A 92 2.34 2.55 27.27
CA GLN A 92 3.25 2.52 28.42
C GLN A 92 3.68 1.10 28.83
N GLN A 93 2.80 0.11 28.66
CA GLN A 93 3.11 -1.29 28.97
C GLN A 93 4.10 -1.92 27.99
N TYR A 94 4.02 -1.56 26.70
CA TYR A 94 4.89 -2.12 25.65
C TYR A 94 6.09 -1.22 25.29
N SER A 95 6.03 0.06 25.65
CA SER A 95 7.11 1.01 25.55
C SER A 95 7.03 1.89 26.80
N PRO A 96 7.78 1.60 27.87
CA PRO A 96 7.90 2.55 28.95
C PRO A 96 8.54 3.79 28.33
N VAL A 97 7.70 4.78 28.02
CA VAL A 97 8.10 6.15 27.67
C VAL A 97 8.74 6.71 28.92
N THR A 98 9.98 6.29 29.13
CA THR A 98 10.90 6.99 29.97
C THR A 98 11.21 8.25 29.16
N ASP A 99 10.84 9.42 29.68
CA ASP A 99 11.19 10.73 29.12
C ASP A 99 12.71 10.98 29.03
N LYS A 100 13.50 9.94 29.30
CA LYS A 100 14.92 9.84 29.03
C LYS A 100 15.05 8.69 28.03
N PRO A 101 15.56 8.91 26.79
CA PRO A 101 16.06 7.77 26.02
C PRO A 101 16.96 6.99 26.99
N ALA A 102 16.78 5.68 27.10
CA ALA A 102 17.69 4.85 27.89
C ALA A 102 19.10 5.29 27.49
N ALA A 103 19.77 6.02 28.40
CA ALA A 103 20.97 6.74 28.04
C ALA A 103 22.04 5.68 27.92
N VAL A 104 22.12 5.08 26.72
CA VAL A 104 23.13 4.12 26.36
C VAL A 104 24.44 4.82 26.68
N THR A 105 25.14 4.32 27.69
CA THR A 105 26.41 4.94 28.09
C THR A 105 27.38 4.84 26.92
N GLU A 106 28.36 5.73 26.86
CA GLU A 106 29.34 5.69 25.77
C GLU A 106 30.03 4.32 25.67
N LEU A 107 30.27 3.67 26.81
CA LEU A 107 30.76 2.28 26.88
C LEU A 107 29.81 1.28 26.22
N GLN A 108 28.51 1.38 26.48
CA GLN A 108 27.51 0.51 25.86
C GLN A 108 27.41 0.75 24.34
N ARG A 109 27.58 1.99 23.89
CA ARG A 109 27.63 2.30 22.44
C ARG A 109 28.82 1.64 21.78
N ILE A 110 30.01 1.77 22.38
CA ILE A 110 31.24 1.14 21.88
C ILE A 110 31.08 -0.39 21.84
N GLN A 111 30.49 -1.01 22.87
CA GLN A 111 30.22 -2.45 22.89
C GLN A 111 29.27 -2.87 21.76
N ILE A 112 28.21 -2.10 21.51
CA ILE A 112 27.29 -2.37 20.40
C ILE A 112 28.02 -2.23 19.05
N GLU A 113 28.83 -1.19 18.87
CA GLU A 113 29.61 -1.01 17.63
C GLU A 113 30.63 -2.13 17.42
N GLN A 114 31.32 -2.57 18.46
CA GLN A 114 32.25 -3.69 18.40
C GLN A 114 31.53 -5.01 18.04
N ALA A 115 30.38 -5.27 18.64
CA ALA A 115 29.57 -6.43 18.31
C ALA A 115 29.06 -6.39 16.85
N LEU A 116 28.71 -5.20 16.34
CA LEU A 116 28.24 -5.02 14.96
C LEU A 116 29.37 -5.02 13.92
N ALA A 117 30.60 -4.66 14.30
CA ALA A 117 31.76 -4.63 13.41
C ALA A 117 32.15 -6.02 12.86
N GLY A 118 31.82 -7.10 13.58
CA GLY A 118 32.08 -8.49 13.17
C GLY A 118 31.08 -9.06 12.14
N LEU A 119 30.01 -8.32 11.80
CA LEU A 119 29.00 -8.76 10.84
C LEU A 119 29.38 -8.34 9.42
N SER A 120 29.06 -9.18 8.43
CA SER A 120 29.11 -8.76 7.02
C SER A 120 28.04 -7.70 6.74
N THR A 121 28.23 -6.90 5.68
CA THR A 121 27.29 -5.83 5.30
C THR A 121 25.84 -6.32 5.18
N ARG A 122 25.63 -7.50 4.58
CA ARG A 122 24.29 -8.09 4.41
C ARG A 122 23.70 -8.65 5.71
N GLU A 123 24.53 -9.26 6.55
CA GLU A 123 24.11 -9.73 7.88
C GLU A 123 23.70 -8.55 8.76
N ARG A 124 24.50 -7.48 8.77
CA ARG A 124 24.23 -6.26 9.52
C ARG A 124 22.95 -5.57 9.06
N GLU A 125 22.80 -5.36 7.76
CA GLU A 125 21.60 -4.75 7.16
C GLU A 125 20.33 -5.53 7.53
N CYS A 126 20.33 -6.86 7.40
CA CYS A 126 19.18 -7.69 7.78
C CYS A 126 18.92 -7.65 9.30
N TYR A 127 19.98 -7.62 10.12
CA TYR A 127 19.88 -7.58 11.57
C TYR A 127 19.32 -6.24 12.08
N GLU A 128 19.77 -5.12 11.54
CA GLU A 128 19.28 -3.77 11.86
C GLU A 128 17.81 -3.60 11.46
N LEU A 129 17.43 -4.06 10.26
CA LEU A 129 16.03 -3.99 9.81
C LEU A 129 15.09 -4.85 10.68
N HIS A 130 15.54 -6.04 11.09
CA HIS A 130 14.71 -6.93 11.89
C HIS A 130 14.64 -6.51 13.36
N HIS A 131 15.78 -6.25 14.01
CA HIS A 131 15.83 -5.96 15.45
C HIS A 131 15.78 -4.47 15.79
N GLY A 132 16.31 -3.60 14.93
CA GLY A 132 16.26 -2.15 15.12
C GLY A 132 14.93 -1.55 14.68
N MET A 133 14.42 -1.96 13.52
CA MET A 133 13.19 -1.40 12.92
C MET A 133 11.96 -2.33 12.99
N SER A 134 12.11 -3.55 13.54
CA SER A 134 11.00 -4.50 13.73
C SER A 134 10.27 -4.92 12.45
N TYR A 135 10.94 -4.91 11.30
CA TYR A 135 10.39 -5.48 10.06
C TYR A 135 10.30 -7.01 10.13
N SER A 136 9.28 -7.57 9.50
CA SER A 136 9.16 -9.02 9.33
C SER A 136 10.17 -9.54 8.30
N LEU A 137 10.54 -10.82 8.41
CA LEU A 137 11.48 -11.45 7.47
C LEU A 137 11.00 -11.42 6.01
N SER A 138 9.67 -11.39 5.78
CA SER A 138 9.08 -11.23 4.45
C SER A 138 9.25 -9.81 3.91
N GLU A 139 8.98 -8.79 4.72
CA GLU A 139 9.14 -7.39 4.31
C GLU A 139 10.60 -7.05 4.00
N ILE A 140 11.53 -7.57 4.80
CA ILE A 140 12.97 -7.40 4.55
C ILE A 140 13.39 -8.10 3.24
N ALA A 141 12.82 -9.28 2.97
CA ALA A 141 13.10 -10.03 1.75
C ALA A 141 12.64 -9.26 0.50
N GLU A 142 11.46 -8.66 0.57
CA GLU A 142 10.93 -7.77 -0.48
C GLU A 142 11.78 -6.51 -0.65
N LEU A 143 12.15 -5.86 0.46
CA LEU A 143 12.97 -4.64 0.46
C LEU A 143 14.35 -4.85 -0.16
N LEU A 144 14.99 -5.98 0.14
CA LEU A 144 16.34 -6.31 -0.32
C LEU A 144 16.35 -7.13 -1.63
N GLY A 145 15.18 -7.51 -2.15
CA GLY A 145 15.05 -8.31 -3.37
C GLY A 145 15.62 -9.74 -3.26
N VAL A 146 15.60 -10.33 -2.06
CA VAL A 146 16.14 -11.67 -1.78
C VAL A 146 15.04 -12.62 -1.31
N LYS A 147 15.33 -13.92 -1.23
CA LYS A 147 14.37 -14.89 -0.69
C LYS A 147 14.30 -14.78 0.84
N LYS A 148 13.10 -14.98 1.41
CA LYS A 148 12.88 -15.02 2.87
C LYS A 148 13.85 -15.94 3.63
N GLY A 149 14.13 -17.13 3.09
CA GLY A 149 15.08 -18.07 3.69
C GLY A 149 16.52 -17.53 3.76
N THR A 150 16.92 -16.71 2.80
CA THR A 150 18.22 -16.04 2.78
C THR A 150 18.31 -15.00 3.90
N VAL A 151 17.29 -14.16 4.06
CA VAL A 151 17.20 -13.19 5.17
C VAL A 151 17.24 -13.89 6.52
N GLN A 152 16.47 -14.97 6.67
CA GLN A 152 16.47 -15.77 7.90
C GLN A 152 17.86 -16.29 8.25
N GLY A 153 18.61 -16.81 7.26
CA GLY A 153 19.98 -17.27 7.45
C GLY A 153 20.95 -16.15 7.88
N TYR A 154 20.82 -14.96 7.27
CA TYR A 154 21.61 -13.79 7.65
C TYR A 154 21.31 -13.32 9.07
N VAL A 155 20.04 -13.21 9.46
CA VAL A 155 19.65 -12.83 10.82
C VAL A 155 20.14 -13.86 11.85
N GLN A 156 20.03 -15.16 11.57
CA GLN A 156 20.51 -16.20 12.49
C GLN A 156 22.02 -16.19 12.66
N THR A 157 22.78 -16.02 11.57
CA THR A 157 24.24 -15.95 11.62
C THR A 157 24.71 -14.69 12.34
N ALA A 158 24.07 -13.54 12.05
CA ALA A 158 24.29 -12.28 12.76
C ALA A 158 24.06 -12.43 14.28
N SER A 159 22.91 -12.99 14.68
CA SER A 159 22.59 -13.24 16.10
C SER A 159 23.63 -14.11 16.80
N LYS A 160 24.14 -15.16 16.14
CA LYS A 160 25.20 -16.02 16.69
C LYS A 160 26.50 -15.24 16.92
N LYS A 161 26.91 -14.41 15.95
CA LYS A 161 28.14 -13.59 16.06
C LYS A 161 28.04 -12.56 17.18
N VAL A 162 26.89 -11.89 17.32
CA VAL A 162 26.66 -10.92 18.41
C VAL A 162 26.71 -11.59 19.78
N VAL A 163 26.13 -12.79 19.93
CA VAL A 163 26.21 -13.56 21.19
C VAL A 163 27.65 -13.97 21.50
N GLN A 164 28.42 -14.38 20.50
CA GLN A 164 29.84 -14.74 20.68
C GLN A 164 30.69 -13.53 21.07
N ALA A 165 30.48 -12.36 20.45
CA ALA A 165 31.17 -11.12 20.81
C ALA A 165 30.94 -10.78 22.29
N LYS A 166 29.69 -10.88 22.76
CA LYS A 166 29.34 -10.67 24.17
C LYS A 166 30.01 -11.66 25.14
N GLN A 167 30.26 -12.90 24.71
CA GLN A 167 30.89 -13.94 25.53
C GLN A 167 32.42 -13.84 25.58
N GLY A 168 33.05 -13.28 24.55
CA GLY A 168 34.50 -13.03 24.52
C GLY A 168 34.93 -12.02 25.57
N GLU A 169 34.16 -10.94 25.74
CA GLU A 169 34.43 -9.87 26.71
C GLU A 169 34.41 -10.35 28.18
N HIS A 170 33.55 -11.32 28.50
CA HIS A 170 33.46 -11.89 29.86
C HIS A 170 34.69 -12.71 30.26
N LYS A 171 35.47 -13.20 29.29
CA LYS A 171 36.68 -14.01 29.54
C LYS A 171 37.93 -13.15 29.70
N GLU A 172 38.00 -12.00 29.03
CA GLU A 172 39.13 -11.08 29.13
C GLU A 172 39.14 -10.27 30.43
N HIS A 173 37.98 -10.03 31.05
CA HIS A 173 37.91 -9.37 32.36
C HIS A 173 38.10 -10.30 33.58
N GLN A 174 38.32 -11.60 33.37
CA GLN A 174 38.57 -12.60 34.43
C GLN A 174 39.99 -13.20 34.41
N SER A 175 40.88 -12.71 33.55
CA SER A 175 42.32 -13.03 33.55
C SER A 175 43.14 -11.80 33.89
#